data_AF-A0A821Q9I3-F1
#
_entry.id   AF-A0A821Q9I3-F1
#
_cell.length_a   1.000
_cell.length_b   1.000
_cell.length_c   1.000
_cell.angle_alpha   90.00
_cell.angle_beta   90.00
_cell.angle_gamma   90.00
#
_symmetry.space_group_name_H-M   'P 1'
#
loop_
_entity.id
_entity.type
_entity.pdbx_description
1 polymer ?
#
loop_
_entity_poly.entity_id
_entity_poly.type
_entity_poly.pdbx_seq_one_letter_code
_entity_poly.pdbx_strand_id
1 'polypeptide(L)'
;MTTTENDKSEYIDVGTVYTSPGHDPPLGATRIEIRSGRIVSLRSLSVEDLQPEAKHLLALPAISNAHDHGCGLPTLSFDAPDETLETWLPALSYKPRTDPYVLATVAFARMAESGICATNHCHNTLDPKLLFNEAEAVSRAARDVGIRVAFAVPFVEQNLH
;
A
#
# COMPACT_ATOMS: atom_id res chain seq x y z
N MET A 1 -10.64 -27.03 -2.04
CA MET A 1 -11.62 -26.87 -0.95
C MET A 1 -12.10 -25.43 -1.00
N THR A 2 -13.26 -25.19 -1.58
CA THR A 2 -13.92 -23.88 -1.60
C THR A 2 -14.38 -23.57 -0.18
N THR A 3 -13.66 -22.70 0.51
CA THR A 3 -14.13 -22.05 1.72
C THR A 3 -15.38 -21.26 1.34
N THR A 4 -16.52 -21.63 1.90
CA THR A 4 -17.72 -20.79 1.92
C THR A 4 -17.35 -19.51 2.67
N GLU A 5 -16.90 -18.49 1.95
CA GLU A 5 -16.77 -17.15 2.50
C GLU A 5 -18.15 -16.71 2.97
N ASN A 6 -18.24 -16.40 4.25
CA ASN A 6 -19.46 -15.96 4.91
C ASN A 6 -19.92 -14.66 4.21
N ASP A 7 -21.09 -14.65 3.59
CA ASP A 7 -21.71 -13.47 2.91
C ASP A 7 -22.23 -12.46 3.94
N LYS A 8 -21.41 -12.12 4.94
CA LYS A 8 -21.76 -11.22 6.02
C LYS A 8 -21.44 -9.78 5.59
N SER A 9 -22.42 -8.90 5.71
CA SER A 9 -22.18 -7.46 5.56
C SER A 9 -21.48 -6.90 6.79
N GLU A 10 -20.48 -6.07 6.55
CA GLU A 10 -19.83 -5.18 7.50
C GLU A 10 -20.31 -3.76 7.27
N TYR A 11 -20.42 -2.98 8.34
CA TYR A 11 -20.93 -1.61 8.27
C TYR A 11 -19.95 -0.66 8.94
N ILE A 12 -19.67 0.45 8.28
CA ILE A 12 -18.85 1.54 8.79
C ILE A 12 -19.68 2.82 8.72
N ASP A 13 -19.90 3.46 9.87
CA ASP A 13 -20.59 4.74 9.94
C ASP A 13 -19.56 5.86 10.07
N VAL A 14 -19.73 6.91 9.26
CA VAL A 14 -18.84 8.07 9.26
C VAL A 14 -19.63 9.37 9.10
N GLY A 15 -19.09 10.46 9.64
CA GLY A 15 -19.70 11.80 9.57
C GLY A 15 -19.55 12.44 8.19
N THR A 16 -18.56 12.03 7.41
CA THR A 16 -18.31 12.59 6.07
C THR A 16 -17.70 11.54 5.15
N VAL A 17 -18.15 11.51 3.89
CA VAL A 17 -17.58 10.64 2.85
C VAL A 17 -17.20 11.48 1.64
N TYR A 18 -15.95 11.36 1.20
CA TYR A 18 -15.51 11.89 -0.09
C TYR A 18 -15.50 10.75 -1.10
N THR A 19 -16.46 10.71 -2.02
CA THR A 19 -16.48 9.68 -3.08
C THR A 19 -15.54 10.02 -4.24
N SER A 20 -15.44 11.31 -4.57
CA SER A 20 -14.61 11.85 -5.65
C SER A 20 -13.87 13.12 -5.19
N PRO A 21 -12.87 13.01 -4.30
CA PRO A 21 -12.13 14.17 -3.81
C PRO A 21 -11.65 15.09 -4.96
N GLY A 22 -11.96 16.39 -4.87
CA GLY A 22 -11.59 17.39 -5.89
C GLY A 22 -12.55 17.52 -7.07
N HIS A 23 -13.56 16.65 -7.19
CA HIS A 23 -14.55 16.68 -8.27
C HIS A 23 -15.97 16.95 -7.76
N ASP A 24 -16.37 16.28 -6.68
CA ASP A 24 -17.72 16.37 -6.11
C ASP A 24 -17.66 16.87 -4.65
N PRO A 25 -18.70 17.56 -4.15
CA PRO A 25 -18.83 17.85 -2.73
C PRO A 25 -18.93 16.55 -1.92
N PRO A 26 -18.43 16.52 -0.67
CA PRO A 26 -18.55 15.33 0.17
C PRO A 26 -20.00 15.06 0.57
N LEU A 27 -20.31 13.79 0.83
CA LEU A 27 -21.54 13.38 1.48
C LEU A 27 -21.43 13.64 2.99
N GLY A 28 -22.57 13.87 3.64
CA GLY A 28 -22.68 13.96 5.10
C GLY A 28 -22.65 12.60 5.80
N ALA A 29 -23.30 12.53 6.96
CA ALA A 29 -23.41 11.31 7.76
C ALA A 29 -23.88 10.12 6.90
N THR A 30 -23.06 9.08 6.82
CA THR A 30 -23.27 7.97 5.87
C THR A 30 -22.86 6.65 6.51
N ARG A 31 -23.68 5.61 6.28
CA ARG A 31 -23.32 4.20 6.48
C ARG A 31 -22.78 3.61 5.20
N ILE A 32 -21.56 3.08 5.27
CA ILE A 32 -20.91 2.32 4.22
C ILE A 32 -21.15 0.84 4.50
N GLU A 33 -21.75 0.12 3.56
CA GLU A 33 -21.90 -1.33 3.63
C GLU A 33 -20.82 -1.99 2.78
N ILE A 34 -20.08 -2.92 3.40
CA ILE A 34 -19.04 -3.72 2.77
C ILE A 34 -19.47 -5.19 2.81
N ARG A 35 -19.39 -5.86 1.67
CA ARG A 35 -19.67 -7.30 1.57
C ARG A 35 -18.63 -7.95 0.69
N SER A 36 -18.00 -9.01 1.19
CA SER A 36 -16.92 -9.74 0.49
C SER A 36 -15.84 -8.78 -0.07
N GLY A 37 -15.39 -7.82 0.75
CA GLY A 37 -14.36 -6.85 0.39
C GLY A 37 -14.78 -5.78 -0.63
N ARG A 38 -16.08 -5.65 -0.93
CA ARG A 38 -16.60 -4.64 -1.86
C ARG A 38 -17.56 -3.71 -1.14
N ILE A 39 -17.48 -2.41 -1.45
CA ILE A 39 -18.53 -1.46 -1.08
C ILE A 39 -19.77 -1.80 -1.91
N VAL A 40 -20.88 -2.12 -1.26
CA VAL A 40 -22.13 -2.50 -1.92
C VAL A 40 -23.22 -1.44 -1.81
N SER A 41 -23.18 -0.60 -0.77
CA SER A 41 -24.10 0.53 -0.64
C SER A 41 -23.52 1.67 0.20
N LEU A 42 -24.00 2.88 -0.09
CA LEU A 42 -23.81 4.08 0.73
C LEU A 42 -25.20 4.59 1.11
N ARG A 43 -25.49 4.71 2.40
CA ARG A 43 -26.80 5.15 2.89
C ARG A 43 -26.63 6.39 3.77
N SER A 44 -27.34 7.46 3.44
CA SER A 44 -27.41 8.64 4.30
C SER A 44 -28.01 8.29 5.66
N LEU A 45 -27.45 8.87 6.72
CA LEU A 45 -27.93 8.80 8.10
C LEU A 45 -28.24 10.21 8.62
N SER A 46 -28.97 10.31 9.73
CA SER A 46 -29.02 11.54 10.52
C SER A 46 -27.73 11.65 11.35
N VAL A 47 -27.23 12.87 11.59
CA VAL A 47 -26.05 13.09 12.43
C VAL A 47 -26.32 12.67 13.88
N GLU A 48 -27.57 12.74 14.30
CA GLU A 48 -28.06 12.31 15.61
C GLU A 48 -27.98 10.78 15.79
N ASP A 49 -28.08 10.01 14.70
CA ASP A 49 -28.03 8.55 14.71
C ASP A 49 -26.59 8.01 14.78
N LEU A 50 -25.58 8.86 14.53
CA LEU A 50 -24.18 8.48 14.59
C LEU A 50 -23.70 8.35 16.05
N GLN A 51 -22.90 7.32 16.30
CA GLN A 51 -22.09 7.25 17.52
C GLN A 51 -21.13 8.46 17.58
N PRO A 52 -20.82 9.00 18.78
CA PRO A 52 -20.01 10.19 18.93
C PRO A 52 -18.69 10.17 18.15
N GLU A 53 -17.99 9.03 18.16
CA GLU A 53 -16.70 8.85 17.48
C GLU A 53 -16.86 8.92 15.95
N ALA A 54 -17.92 8.29 15.42
CA ALA A 54 -18.20 8.26 13.99
C ALA A 54 -18.44 9.65 13.39
N LYS A 55 -18.96 10.61 14.18
CA LYS A 55 -19.20 12.00 13.76
C LYS A 55 -17.92 12.71 13.33
N HIS A 56 -16.78 12.28 13.87
CA HIS A 56 -15.46 12.86 13.59
C HIS A 56 -14.65 12.05 12.58
N LEU A 57 -15.17 10.91 12.12
CA LEU A 57 -14.53 10.10 11.09
C LEU A 57 -14.88 10.60 9.69
N LEU A 58 -13.87 10.57 8.84
CA LEU A 58 -13.95 10.87 7.43
C LEU A 58 -13.54 9.63 6.64
N ALA A 59 -14.35 9.24 5.66
CA ALA A 59 -13.99 8.21 4.70
C ALA A 59 -13.61 8.84 3.36
N LEU A 60 -12.53 8.33 2.77
CA LEU A 60 -12.05 8.67 1.43
C LEU A 60 -11.52 7.40 0.76
N PRO A 61 -11.45 7.36 -0.59
CA PRO A 61 -10.70 6.35 -1.30
C PRO A 61 -9.27 6.28 -0.74
N ALA A 62 -8.82 5.05 -0.47
CA ALA A 62 -7.45 4.85 -0.06
C ALA A 62 -6.48 5.36 -1.12
N ILE A 63 -5.37 5.96 -0.68
CA ILE A 63 -4.36 6.50 -1.57
C ILE A 63 -3.63 5.33 -2.24
N SER A 64 -3.27 5.52 -3.52
CA SER A 64 -2.41 4.59 -4.26
C SER A 64 -1.03 5.23 -4.44
N ASN A 65 0.01 4.56 -3.96
CA ASN A 65 1.38 4.93 -4.27
C ASN A 65 1.71 4.44 -5.69
N ALA A 66 1.81 5.36 -6.65
CA ALA A 66 1.94 5.02 -8.05
C ALA A 66 3.34 4.50 -8.44
N HIS A 67 4.34 4.65 -7.56
CA HIS A 67 5.70 4.16 -7.77
C HIS A 67 6.46 4.10 -6.45
N ASP A 68 6.89 2.91 -6.05
CA ASP A 68 7.68 2.68 -4.85
C ASP A 68 8.75 1.61 -5.10
N HIS A 69 9.87 1.64 -4.37
CA HIS A 69 10.93 0.63 -4.49
C HIS A 69 10.94 -0.39 -3.34
N GLY A 70 9.99 -0.30 -2.40
CA GLY A 70 9.90 -1.13 -1.20
C GLY A 70 11.09 -0.92 -0.26
N CYS A 71 11.57 0.31 -0.14
CA CYS A 71 12.73 0.65 0.68
C CYS A 71 12.40 0.57 2.19
N GLY A 72 12.48 -0.64 2.75
CA GLY A 72 12.30 -0.87 4.20
C GLY A 72 13.43 -0.30 5.07
N LEU A 73 14.61 -0.06 4.49
CA LEU A 73 15.78 0.53 5.15
C LEU A 73 16.03 1.97 4.65
N PRO A 74 16.16 2.95 5.55
CA PRO A 74 16.62 4.29 5.19
C PRO A 74 18.05 4.28 4.62
N THR A 75 18.35 5.16 3.67
CA THR A 75 19.67 5.23 3.01
C THR A 75 20.80 5.57 3.97
N LEU A 76 20.53 6.44 4.95
CA LEU A 76 21.46 6.77 6.04
C LEU A 76 21.85 5.57 6.90
N SER A 77 21.05 4.50 6.94
CA SER A 77 21.37 3.29 7.71
C SER A 77 22.51 2.45 7.11
N PHE A 78 22.90 2.73 5.86
CA PHE A 78 23.99 2.04 5.16
C PHE A 78 24.93 3.02 4.45
N ASP A 79 25.09 4.21 5.02
CA ASP A 79 26.06 5.24 4.57
C ASP A 79 25.84 5.72 3.13
N ALA A 80 24.57 5.85 2.72
CA ALA A 80 24.17 6.53 1.50
C ALA A 80 23.47 7.86 1.83
N PRO A 81 24.23 8.92 2.16
CA PRO A 81 23.67 10.25 2.46
C PRO A 81 23.11 10.93 1.21
N ASP A 82 22.46 12.07 1.40
CA ASP A 82 22.00 12.93 0.32
C ASP A 82 23.21 13.44 -0.48
N GLU A 83 23.24 13.14 -1.78
CA GLU A 83 24.33 13.46 -2.70
C GLU A 83 23.80 13.71 -4.13
N THR A 84 24.68 14.08 -5.06
CA THR A 84 24.30 14.11 -6.49
C THR A 84 23.90 12.71 -6.97
N LEU A 85 23.01 12.63 -7.96
CA LEU A 85 22.50 11.36 -8.46
C LEU A 85 23.61 10.39 -8.87
N GLU A 86 24.66 10.91 -9.51
CA GLU A 86 25.81 10.14 -10.01
C GLU A 86 26.63 9.50 -8.89
N THR A 87 26.62 10.10 -7.70
CA THR A 87 27.36 9.62 -6.53
C THR A 87 26.46 8.77 -5.63
N TRP A 88 25.20 9.19 -5.49
CA TRP A 88 24.20 8.52 -4.68
C TRP A 88 23.79 7.16 -5.24
N LEU A 89 23.58 7.06 -6.56
CA LEU A 89 23.10 5.82 -7.18
C LEU A 89 24.08 4.65 -6.97
N PRO A 90 25.41 4.81 -7.16
CA PRO A 90 26.38 3.80 -6.75
C PRO A 90 26.35 3.49 -5.25
N ALA A 91 26.17 4.48 -4.38
CA ALA A 91 26.11 4.27 -2.94
C ALA A 91 24.93 3.39 -2.49
N LEU A 92 23.82 3.37 -3.25
CA LEU A 92 22.71 2.44 -2.98
C LEU A 92 23.11 0.96 -3.10
N SER A 93 24.18 0.65 -3.84
CA SER A 93 24.71 -0.72 -3.92
C SER A 93 25.32 -1.22 -2.61
N TYR A 94 25.61 -0.32 -1.66
CA TYR A 94 26.10 -0.65 -0.32
C TYR A 94 25.00 -1.21 0.59
N LYS A 95 23.73 -1.19 0.14
CA LYS A 95 22.62 -1.76 0.91
C LYS A 95 22.94 -3.20 1.30
N PRO A 96 22.92 -3.55 2.59
CA PRO A 96 23.24 -4.90 3.03
C PRO A 96 22.24 -5.91 2.48
N ARG A 97 22.72 -7.13 2.22
CA ARG A 97 21.86 -8.27 1.90
C ARG A 97 20.96 -8.55 3.09
N THR A 98 19.70 -8.16 2.97
CA THR A 98 18.66 -8.29 3.99
C THR A 98 17.54 -9.14 3.42
N ASP A 99 16.80 -9.82 4.28
CA ASP A 99 15.62 -10.60 3.89
C ASP A 99 14.60 -9.72 3.13
N PRO A 100 14.29 -10.04 1.86
CA PRO A 100 13.32 -9.29 1.05
C PRO A 100 11.93 -9.19 1.70
N TYR A 101 11.50 -10.22 2.43
CA TYR A 101 10.21 -10.22 3.13
C TYR A 101 10.20 -9.15 4.22
N VAL A 102 11.27 -9.06 5.02
CA VAL A 102 11.35 -8.09 6.12
C VAL A 102 11.38 -6.66 5.58
N LEU A 103 12.17 -6.39 4.54
CA LEU A 103 12.21 -5.08 3.90
C LEU A 103 10.84 -4.66 3.35
N ALA A 104 10.19 -5.55 2.60
CA ALA A 104 8.88 -5.29 2.04
C ALA A 104 7.83 -5.09 3.14
N THR A 105 7.85 -5.90 4.20
CA THR A 105 6.90 -5.78 5.32
C THR A 105 7.00 -4.42 6.00
N VAL A 106 8.23 -3.94 6.28
CA VAL A 106 8.43 -2.62 6.91
C VAL A 106 7.96 -1.50 5.98
N ALA A 107 8.32 -1.55 4.70
CA ALA A 107 7.89 -0.54 3.72
C ALA A 107 6.35 -0.50 3.59
N PHE A 108 5.73 -1.67 3.49
CA PHE A 108 4.29 -1.82 3.29
C PHE A 108 3.50 -1.45 4.54
N ALA A 109 3.98 -1.81 5.73
CA ALA A 109 3.33 -1.42 6.99
C ALA A 109 3.30 0.11 7.17
N ARG A 110 4.42 0.79 6.88
CA ARG A 110 4.47 2.27 6.90
C ARG A 110 3.50 2.91 5.89
N MET A 111 3.38 2.32 4.70
CA MET A 111 2.36 2.76 3.72
C MET A 111 0.94 2.56 4.26
N ALA A 112 0.62 1.40 4.84
CA ALA A 112 -0.69 1.15 5.41
C ALA A 112 -1.04 2.12 6.57
N GLU A 113 -0.08 2.37 7.47
CA GLU A 113 -0.24 3.32 8.59
C GLU A 113 -0.45 4.77 8.12
N SER A 114 0.02 5.12 6.92
CA SER A 114 -0.17 6.44 6.31
C SER A 114 -1.42 6.55 5.43
N GLY A 115 -2.25 5.49 5.35
CA GLY A 115 -3.49 5.47 4.57
C GLY A 115 -3.32 5.07 3.09
N ILE A 116 -2.15 4.55 2.71
CA ILE A 116 -1.92 3.97 1.39
C ILE A 116 -2.32 2.48 1.43
N CYS A 117 -3.24 2.07 0.55
CA CYS A 117 -3.71 0.68 0.47
C CYS A 117 -3.40 0.00 -0.87
N ALA A 118 -2.69 0.68 -1.77
CA ALA A 118 -2.18 0.11 -3.01
C ALA A 118 -0.83 0.73 -3.37
N THR A 119 0.07 -0.06 -3.94
CA THR A 119 1.34 0.42 -4.45
C THR A 119 1.75 -0.26 -5.75
N ASN A 120 2.42 0.47 -6.62
CA ASN A 120 3.22 -0.08 -7.71
C ASN A 120 4.67 -0.25 -7.24
N HIS A 121 5.01 -1.49 -6.89
CA HIS A 121 6.33 -1.85 -6.38
C HIS A 121 7.29 -2.15 -7.54
N CYS A 122 8.16 -1.18 -7.81
CA CYS A 122 9.26 -1.22 -8.76
C CYS A 122 10.46 -1.90 -8.12
N HIS A 123 10.56 -3.21 -8.29
CA HIS A 123 11.49 -4.01 -7.52
C HIS A 123 12.94 -3.85 -7.99
N ASN A 124 13.83 -3.44 -7.09
CA ASN A 124 15.27 -3.42 -7.33
C ASN A 124 15.89 -4.70 -6.75
N THR A 125 16.10 -5.70 -7.61
CA THR A 125 16.71 -6.98 -7.21
C THR A 125 18.17 -6.78 -6.81
N LEU A 126 18.59 -7.44 -5.71
CA LEU A 126 20.00 -7.46 -5.30
C LEU A 126 20.78 -8.60 -5.97
N ASP A 127 20.07 -9.63 -6.42
CA ASP A 127 20.62 -10.76 -7.15
C ASP A 127 19.57 -11.25 -8.17
N PRO A 128 19.79 -11.03 -9.48
CA PRO A 128 18.85 -11.47 -10.52
C PRO A 128 18.52 -12.97 -10.47
N LYS A 129 19.40 -13.81 -9.90
CA LYS A 129 19.15 -15.25 -9.75
C LYS A 129 18.11 -15.55 -8.66
N LEU A 130 17.90 -14.62 -7.74
CA LEU A 130 16.95 -14.73 -6.63
C LEU A 130 15.65 -13.97 -6.89
N LEU A 131 15.53 -13.25 -8.01
CA LEU A 131 14.38 -12.39 -8.33
C LEU A 131 13.02 -13.06 -8.09
N PHE A 132 12.87 -14.33 -8.47
CA PHE A 132 11.62 -15.07 -8.23
C PHE A 132 11.34 -15.23 -6.73
N ASN A 133 12.34 -15.65 -5.95
CA ASN A 133 12.22 -15.80 -4.49
C ASN A 133 11.97 -14.46 -3.80
N GLU A 134 12.62 -13.39 -4.28
CA GLU A 134 12.40 -12.03 -3.80
C GLU A 134 10.95 -11.58 -4.09
N ALA A 135 10.43 -11.85 -5.28
CA ALA A 135 9.05 -11.55 -5.66
C ALA A 135 8.04 -12.34 -4.82
N GLU A 136 8.28 -13.63 -4.55
CA GLU A 136 7.43 -14.43 -3.65
C GLU A 136 7.44 -13.87 -2.22
N ALA A 137 8.59 -13.44 -1.73
CA ALA A 137 8.74 -12.80 -0.42
C ALA A 137 7.98 -11.47 -0.34
N VAL A 138 8.09 -10.61 -1.35
CA VAL A 138 7.33 -9.37 -1.46
C VAL A 138 5.82 -9.65 -1.53
N SER A 139 5.41 -10.65 -2.31
CA SER A 139 4.01 -11.07 -2.44
C SER A 139 3.43 -11.56 -1.11
N ARG A 140 4.21 -12.31 -0.32
CA ARG A 140 3.84 -12.71 1.04
C ARG A 140 3.71 -11.51 1.96
N ALA A 141 4.70 -10.62 2.00
CA ALA A 141 4.65 -9.41 2.82
C ALA A 141 3.42 -8.55 2.51
N ALA A 142 3.06 -8.42 1.23
CA ALA A 142 1.85 -7.70 0.81
C ALA A 142 0.57 -8.31 1.39
N ARG A 143 0.46 -9.65 1.36
CA ARG A 143 -0.69 -10.37 1.96
C ARG A 143 -0.75 -10.21 3.46
N ASP A 144 0.40 -10.34 4.14
CA ASP A 144 0.47 -10.29 5.60
C ASP A 144 0.18 -8.88 6.14
N VAL A 145 0.59 -7.82 5.41
CA VAL A 145 0.26 -6.43 5.74
C VAL A 145 -1.16 -6.05 5.29
N GLY A 146 -1.69 -6.69 4.24
CA GLY A 146 -3.01 -6.37 3.68
C GLY A 146 -3.00 -5.22 2.67
N ILE A 147 -1.87 -4.97 1.98
CA ILE A 147 -1.76 -3.95 0.93
C ILE A 147 -1.85 -4.58 -0.47
N ARG A 148 -2.48 -3.89 -1.41
CA ARG A 148 -2.49 -4.31 -2.83
C ARG A 148 -1.18 -3.91 -3.50
N VAL A 149 -0.57 -4.85 -4.22
CA VAL A 149 0.69 -4.61 -4.93
C VAL A 149 0.54 -4.94 -6.40
N ALA A 150 0.83 -3.96 -7.25
CA ALA A 150 1.27 -4.21 -8.62
C ALA A 150 2.79 -4.39 -8.56
N PHE A 151 3.29 -5.55 -8.98
CA PHE A 151 4.72 -5.85 -8.93
C PHE A 151 5.34 -5.58 -10.31
N ALA A 152 6.17 -4.55 -10.41
CA ALA A 152 6.93 -4.24 -11.61
C ALA A 152 8.28 -4.99 -11.56
N VAL A 153 8.39 -6.00 -12.41
CA VAL A 153 9.59 -6.84 -12.53
C VAL A 153 10.71 -6.01 -13.16
N PRO A 154 11.92 -5.96 -12.56
CA PRO A 154 13.04 -5.30 -13.18
C PRO A 154 13.49 -6.08 -14.41
N PHE A 155 13.52 -5.41 -15.56
CA PHE A 155 14.12 -5.92 -16.77
C PHE A 155 15.17 -4.92 -17.23
N VAL A 156 16.42 -5.37 -17.30
CA VAL A 156 17.53 -4.60 -17.84
C VAL A 156 18.06 -5.36 -19.03
N GLU A 157 17.79 -4.84 -20.22
CA GLU A 157 18.50 -5.28 -21.42
C GLU A 157 19.81 -4.49 -21.49
N GLN A 158 20.94 -5.19 -21.44
CA GLN A 158 22.22 -4.62 -21.85
C GLN A 158 22.47 -5.04 -23.29
N ASN A 159 22.51 -4.07 -24.21
CA ASN A 159 23.20 -4.25 -25.48
C ASN A 159 24.70 -4.33 -25.16
N LEU A 160 25.21 -5.55 -24.97
CA LEU A 160 26.63 -5.82 -25.03
C LEU A 160 27.06 -5.72 -26.51
N HIS A 161 27.56 -4.56 -26.89
CA HIS A 161 28.45 -4.43 -28.04
C HIS A 161 29.89 -4.67 -27.59
#